data_AF-A0A7R9ATY1-F1
#
_entry.id   AF-A0A7R9ATY1-F1
#
_cell.length_a   1.000
_cell.length_b   1.000
_cell.length_c   1.000
_cell.angle_alpha   90.00
_cell.angle_beta   90.00
_cell.angle_gamma   90.00
#
_symmetry.space_group_name_H-M   'P 1'
#
loop_
_entity.id
_entity.type
_entity.pdbx_description
1 polymer ?
#
loop_
_entity_poly.entity_id
_entity_poly.type
_entity_poly.pdbx_seq_one_letter_code
_entity_poly.pdbx_strand_id
1 'polypeptide(L)'
;MREYRGGSPINQSQRVSDPAICGRCYELGSVSPHAGRMREAQRCYLPRENTNPSLPSPPLPHGVLSFPSPRRGVDSVTSPTDIVRAAVELNTTSALANYATEAVELNTTSELANYATETGGGFVMSPPEMLVVLLLLHCALGLQKLDLLYQWKGVDFVFPSKTTKEAMLRSGYYIQDNPIPLDVDVWNQGVEKVKLKEVNPHLRGWRVENLLGKTTPSSPDRDSNLDLPVLSSRAQHDKCVSQLSHRDGEEKVFVTLPRFKPGTPATLTTISTKRNGDNMSPLLVPYPDWSWHREGVCDGITSVFRVQVDRCGRLWVIDTGMVDILVKGRQICPHQILVFDIRTSKLVTRYRIPEEDLKSNSVLPTIAVDIRDADGKCRDAFAYVADVTGFGLIVYDARHNRSWRVTSNYFYPYPISGYFDLNGETFDLMDGVLGLGMGPNKGDDTKLYFHSLASVRESWVLTSVLRNSSNFKDGLNVVPRKFHVSEEERSSQTAAIVVDENEVLFFNLLKSNTLDCWNTRKPYTRNNFVELDHDDDLLQFASGMKISKGKDGRQKLWALTCRFQKHMTGTINPREVNYRILSAPVDQLVRGTACEAKSSALTSSGRPGGYRPIVFEQ
;
A
#
# COMPACT_ATOMS: atom_id res chain seq x y z
N MET A 1 15.61 51.61 -27.07
CA MET A 1 16.83 52.18 -26.45
C MET A 1 17.37 51.14 -25.47
N ARG A 2 18.54 50.51 -25.55
CA ARG A 2 19.70 50.36 -26.46
C ARG A 2 20.14 48.89 -26.21
N GLU A 3 20.08 47.96 -27.16
CA GLU A 3 21.13 47.50 -28.11
C GLU A 3 22.54 47.22 -27.55
N TYR A 4 22.96 45.96 -27.69
CA TYR A 4 24.25 45.42 -28.20
C TYR A 4 24.04 43.88 -28.29
N ARG A 5 23.86 43.16 -29.41
CA ARG A 5 24.52 42.94 -30.73
C ARG A 5 25.88 42.22 -30.72
N GLY A 6 25.88 41.09 -31.45
CA GLY A 6 27.03 40.37 -32.04
C GLY A 6 26.95 38.87 -31.69
N GLY A 7 26.84 37.88 -32.58
CA GLY A 7 27.04 37.78 -34.03
C GLY A 7 27.71 36.41 -34.31
N SER A 8 27.01 35.51 -35.00
CA SER A 8 27.54 34.26 -35.61
C SER A 8 28.39 34.60 -36.86
N PRO A 9 29.22 33.71 -37.50
CA PRO A 9 28.76 32.43 -38.09
C PRO A 9 29.78 31.26 -38.34
N ILE A 10 29.22 30.04 -38.50
CA ILE A 10 29.45 28.96 -39.51
C ILE A 10 30.87 28.45 -39.87
N ASN A 11 31.12 27.13 -39.69
CA ASN A 11 31.55 26.14 -40.73
C ASN A 11 31.77 24.73 -40.09
N GLN A 12 31.03 23.69 -40.48
CA GLN A 12 31.30 22.65 -41.51
C GLN A 12 31.88 21.32 -40.98
N SER A 13 31.07 20.26 -41.19
CA SER A 13 31.38 18.87 -41.56
C SER A 13 32.49 18.06 -40.86
N GLN A 14 32.13 16.86 -40.37
CA GLN A 14 32.59 15.61 -40.98
C GLN A 14 31.83 14.37 -40.45
N ARG A 15 31.42 13.50 -41.38
CA ARG A 15 31.04 12.09 -41.18
C ARG A 15 32.31 11.24 -41.08
N VAL A 16 32.31 10.18 -40.26
CA VAL A 16 32.89 8.84 -40.53
C VAL A 16 32.23 7.87 -39.52
N SER A 17 31.27 7.03 -39.91
CA SER A 17 31.38 5.58 -40.21
C SER A 17 31.93 4.65 -39.11
N ASP A 18 31.07 3.72 -38.71
CA ASP A 18 31.28 2.38 -38.11
C ASP A 18 32.46 1.61 -38.74
N PRO A 19 33.07 0.59 -38.07
CA PRO A 19 32.36 -0.69 -37.86
C PRO A 19 32.71 -1.53 -36.60
N ALA A 20 31.82 -2.49 -36.37
CA ALA A 20 31.90 -3.66 -35.49
C ALA A 20 33.20 -4.49 -35.58
N ILE A 21 33.48 -5.29 -34.54
CA ILE A 21 33.81 -6.75 -34.59
C ILE A 21 34.04 -7.33 -33.17
N CYS A 22 33.56 -8.57 -32.99
CA CYS A 22 33.88 -9.67 -32.06
C CYS A 22 34.81 -9.40 -30.85
N GLY A 23 34.53 -9.86 -29.63
CA GLY A 23 34.06 -11.19 -29.25
C GLY A 23 35.24 -12.07 -28.80
N ARG A 24 35.36 -12.36 -27.50
CA ARG A 24 35.73 -13.68 -26.93
C ARG A 24 35.94 -13.66 -25.40
N CYS A 25 35.59 -14.81 -24.84
CA CYS A 25 35.64 -15.29 -23.46
C CYS A 25 37.06 -15.54 -22.93
N TYR A 26 37.22 -15.49 -21.59
CA TYR A 26 38.00 -16.40 -20.72
C TYR A 26 37.46 -16.19 -19.29
N GLU A 27 36.73 -17.13 -18.69
CA GLU A 27 37.15 -18.31 -17.90
C GLU A 27 38.06 -18.03 -16.69
N LEU A 28 37.42 -18.14 -15.51
CA LEU A 28 37.81 -18.75 -14.23
C LEU A 28 39.29 -18.97 -13.91
N GLY A 29 39.69 -18.48 -12.73
CA GLY A 29 40.91 -18.91 -12.03
C GLY A 29 40.86 -18.54 -10.54
N SER A 30 40.30 -19.42 -9.73
CA SER A 30 40.34 -19.40 -8.27
C SER A 30 41.67 -19.91 -7.73
N VAL A 31 42.42 -19.14 -6.93
CA VAL A 31 43.38 -19.66 -5.93
C VAL A 31 43.57 -18.67 -4.77
N SER A 32 43.42 -19.18 -3.55
CA SER A 32 44.03 -18.77 -2.26
C SER A 32 44.62 -20.07 -1.66
N PRO A 33 45.60 -20.14 -0.73
CA PRO A 33 45.86 -19.22 0.39
C PRO A 33 47.32 -19.09 0.89
N HIS A 34 47.53 -18.28 1.96
CA HIS A 34 48.45 -18.42 3.12
C HIS A 34 49.27 -17.16 3.56
N ALA A 35 48.92 -16.72 4.78
CA ALA A 35 49.73 -16.33 5.95
C ALA A 35 51.14 -15.68 5.84
N GLY A 36 51.34 -14.61 6.62
CA GLY A 36 52.66 -14.18 7.10
C GLY A 36 52.70 -12.79 7.77
N ARG A 37 52.93 -12.73 9.09
CA ARG A 37 53.19 -11.51 9.89
C ARG A 37 54.63 -11.01 9.73
N MET A 38 54.88 -9.69 9.70
CA MET A 38 55.59 -8.90 10.75
C MET A 38 56.04 -7.50 10.30
N ARG A 39 55.94 -6.61 11.29
CA ARG A 39 56.39 -5.22 11.57
C ARG A 39 57.67 -4.65 10.92
N GLU A 40 57.65 -3.33 10.67
CA GLU A 40 58.53 -2.24 11.20
C GLU A 40 58.14 -0.90 10.49
N ALA A 41 57.59 0.13 11.17
CA ALA A 41 58.20 1.20 11.98
C ALA A 41 59.04 2.24 11.19
N GLN A 42 58.54 3.48 11.02
CA GLN A 42 59.12 4.71 11.63
C GLN A 42 58.50 6.05 11.17
N ARG A 43 58.31 6.91 12.19
CA ARG A 43 58.56 8.37 12.30
C ARG A 43 57.44 9.42 12.13
N CYS A 44 57.36 10.18 13.23
CA CYS A 44 56.56 11.33 13.62
C CYS A 44 56.97 12.65 12.93
N TYR A 45 56.11 13.68 12.96
CA TYR A 45 56.25 14.86 13.84
C TYR A 45 55.05 15.83 13.73
N LEU A 46 54.62 16.34 14.88
CA LEU A 46 53.68 17.47 15.10
C LEU A 46 54.45 18.81 15.17
N PRO A 47 53.74 19.95 15.25
CA PRO A 47 53.93 20.81 16.42
C PRO A 47 52.63 21.37 17.05
N ARG A 48 52.69 21.54 18.39
CA ARG A 48 51.87 22.38 19.30
C ARG A 48 52.53 23.77 19.44
N GLU A 49 52.03 24.87 20.00
CA GLU A 49 50.93 25.24 20.92
C GLU A 49 50.79 26.78 21.00
N ASN A 50 49.69 27.25 21.63
CA ASN A 50 49.49 28.54 22.36
C ASN A 50 49.18 29.84 21.59
N THR A 51 47.98 30.42 21.81
CA THR A 51 47.68 31.41 22.88
C THR A 51 46.20 31.86 22.84
N ASN A 52 45.60 32.13 24.01
CA ASN A 52 44.31 32.80 24.23
C ASN A 52 44.61 34.26 24.62
N PRO A 53 43.76 35.28 24.34
CA PRO A 53 42.80 35.70 25.39
C PRO A 53 41.47 36.38 24.92
N SER A 54 40.45 36.28 25.81
CA SER A 54 39.39 37.26 26.19
C SER A 54 38.40 37.91 25.17
N LEU A 55 37.10 37.51 25.29
CA LEU A 55 35.80 38.26 25.45
C LEU A 55 35.63 39.72 24.92
N PRO A 56 34.41 40.24 24.59
CA PRO A 56 33.12 39.98 25.28
C PRO A 56 31.80 39.97 24.45
N SER A 57 30.73 39.47 25.07
CA SER A 57 29.30 39.60 24.66
C SER A 57 28.64 40.87 25.22
N PRO A 58 27.58 41.41 24.58
CA PRO A 58 26.43 41.98 25.33
C PRO A 58 25.07 41.83 24.57
N PRO A 59 23.93 42.35 25.07
CA PRO A 59 23.25 41.98 26.32
C PRO A 59 21.73 41.69 26.12
N LEU A 60 21.11 41.09 27.15
CA LEU A 60 19.65 41.04 27.37
C LEU A 60 19.15 42.34 28.03
N PRO A 61 17.86 42.71 27.89
CA PRO A 61 17.18 43.58 28.85
C PRO A 61 16.16 42.82 29.72
N HIS A 62 16.20 43.09 31.02
CA HIS A 62 15.15 42.81 31.99
C HIS A 62 14.09 43.92 32.00
N GLY A 63 12.83 43.55 32.21
CA GLY A 63 11.74 44.44 32.59
C GLY A 63 10.68 43.65 33.37
N VAL A 64 10.58 43.94 34.66
CA VAL A 64 9.73 43.30 35.68
C VAL A 64 8.37 44.02 35.72
N LEU A 65 7.27 43.25 35.80
CA LEU A 65 6.01 43.66 36.45
C LEU A 65 5.36 42.44 37.13
N SER A 66 4.62 42.72 38.20
CA SER A 66 4.51 41.88 39.41
C SER A 66 3.07 41.44 39.72
N PHE A 67 2.96 40.26 40.38
CA PHE A 67 1.90 39.71 41.25
C PHE A 67 0.54 39.22 40.66
N PRO A 68 -0.17 38.25 41.32
CA PRO A 68 0.14 37.51 42.55
C PRO A 68 0.13 35.96 42.45
N SER A 69 0.75 35.32 43.44
CA SER A 69 0.71 33.88 43.73
C SER A 69 -0.69 33.37 44.13
N PRO A 70 -0.92 32.06 44.01
CA PRO A 70 -1.66 31.32 45.03
C PRO A 70 -0.73 30.40 45.84
N ARG A 71 -1.08 30.29 47.12
CA ARG A 71 -0.38 29.53 48.16
C ARG A 71 -0.54 28.01 47.96
N ARG A 72 0.39 27.27 48.56
CA ARG A 72 0.32 25.82 48.80
C ARG A 72 -0.96 25.43 49.56
N GLY A 73 -1.52 24.27 49.17
CA GLY A 73 -2.45 23.46 49.95
C GLY A 73 -2.72 22.17 49.18
N VAL A 74 -2.18 21.07 49.69
CA VAL A 74 -2.28 19.69 49.16
C VAL A 74 -3.64 19.09 49.59
N ASP A 75 -4.09 18.11 48.80
CA ASP A 75 -5.22 17.16 48.98
C ASP A 75 -6.62 17.57 48.50
N SER A 76 -7.02 17.03 47.34
CA SER A 76 -8.20 16.15 47.25
C SER A 76 -8.27 15.46 45.88
N VAL A 77 -8.44 14.16 45.95
CA VAL A 77 -8.75 13.24 44.85
C VAL A 77 -10.01 13.72 44.13
N THR A 78 -9.91 14.04 42.84
CA THR A 78 -11.07 14.23 41.98
C THR A 78 -11.65 12.85 41.66
N SER A 79 -12.82 12.57 42.25
CA SER A 79 -13.52 11.30 42.07
C SER A 79 -14.03 11.15 40.63
N PRO A 80 -13.97 9.95 40.01
CA PRO A 80 -14.52 9.66 38.69
C PRO A 80 -16.00 10.08 38.52
N THR A 81 -16.75 10.13 39.61
CA THR A 81 -18.18 10.52 39.63
C THR A 81 -18.45 11.96 39.21
N ASP A 82 -17.53 12.91 39.43
CA ASP A 82 -17.74 14.31 39.05
C ASP A 82 -17.50 14.55 37.54
N ILE A 83 -16.71 13.69 36.90
CA ILE A 83 -16.46 13.71 35.43
C ILE A 83 -17.67 13.16 34.68
N VAL A 84 -18.31 12.10 35.21
CA VAL A 84 -19.53 11.52 34.65
C VAL A 84 -20.69 12.52 34.69
N ARG A 85 -20.80 13.31 35.76
CA ARG A 85 -21.83 14.35 35.88
C ARG A 85 -21.66 15.45 34.81
N ALA A 86 -20.43 15.83 34.49
CA ALA A 86 -20.14 16.81 33.43
C ALA A 86 -20.41 16.28 32.01
N ALA A 87 -20.23 14.97 31.77
CA ALA A 87 -20.51 14.34 30.49
C ALA A 87 -22.02 14.23 30.18
N VAL A 88 -22.86 14.05 31.21
CA VAL A 88 -24.32 13.97 31.08
C VAL A 88 -24.94 15.34 30.74
N GLU A 89 -24.33 16.44 31.18
CA GLU A 89 -24.81 17.80 30.84
C GLU A 89 -24.47 18.25 29.41
N LEU A 90 -23.55 17.58 28.72
CA LEU A 90 -23.04 18.00 27.39
C LEU A 90 -23.68 17.30 26.17
N ASN A 91 -24.62 16.36 26.37
CA ASN A 91 -25.45 15.72 25.33
C ASN A 91 -24.75 15.41 23.99
N THR A 92 -23.56 14.78 24.02
CA THR A 92 -22.84 14.31 22.83
C THR A 92 -22.70 12.79 22.87
N THR A 93 -23.41 12.11 21.98
CA THR A 93 -23.46 10.63 21.87
C THR A 93 -22.12 9.99 21.49
N SER A 94 -21.17 10.77 20.96
CA SER A 94 -19.83 10.31 20.61
C SER A 94 -18.90 10.11 21.82
N ALA A 95 -19.08 10.88 22.90
CA ALA A 95 -18.24 10.74 24.09
C ALA A 95 -18.57 9.46 24.88
N LEU A 96 -19.83 9.03 24.87
CA LEU A 96 -20.30 7.82 25.54
C LEU A 96 -19.75 6.53 24.92
N ALA A 97 -19.51 6.51 23.60
CA ALA A 97 -18.94 5.35 22.91
C ALA A 97 -17.45 5.15 23.24
N ASN A 98 -16.68 6.24 23.31
CA ASN A 98 -15.24 6.16 23.62
C ASN A 98 -15.01 5.80 25.11
N TYR A 99 -15.82 6.35 26.03
CA TYR A 99 -15.74 6.02 27.46
C TYR A 99 -16.19 4.59 27.79
N ALA A 100 -17.17 4.05 27.06
CA ALA A 100 -17.57 2.65 27.23
C ALA A 100 -16.47 1.67 26.82
N THR A 101 -15.54 2.09 25.97
CA THR A 101 -14.40 1.28 25.51
C THR A 101 -13.25 1.32 26.53
N GLU A 102 -12.94 2.47 27.13
CA GLU A 102 -11.97 2.59 28.24
C GLU A 102 -12.44 1.91 29.53
N ALA A 103 -13.76 1.87 29.79
CA ALA A 103 -14.32 1.17 30.94
C ALA A 103 -14.18 -0.37 30.86
N VAL A 104 -13.92 -0.93 29.67
CA VAL A 104 -13.69 -2.37 29.49
C VAL A 104 -12.27 -2.80 29.87
N GLU A 105 -11.30 -1.86 29.94
CA GLU A 105 -9.91 -2.15 30.34
C GLU A 105 -9.63 -1.97 31.84
N LEU A 106 -10.52 -1.32 32.59
CA LEU A 106 -10.39 -1.20 34.04
C LEU A 106 -11.17 -2.34 34.72
N ASN A 107 -10.43 -3.29 35.28
CA ASN A 107 -10.96 -4.34 36.16
C ASN A 107 -11.47 -3.72 37.48
N THR A 108 -12.62 -3.06 37.46
CA THR A 108 -13.25 -2.46 38.64
C THR A 108 -14.62 -3.08 38.89
N THR A 109 -14.63 -4.39 39.14
CA THR A 109 -15.80 -5.11 39.68
C THR A 109 -16.22 -4.61 41.08
N SER A 110 -15.45 -3.73 41.74
CA SER A 110 -15.72 -3.24 43.10
C SER A 110 -16.45 -1.90 43.18
N GLU A 111 -16.46 -1.07 42.14
CA GLU A 111 -17.02 0.30 42.25
C GLU A 111 -18.48 0.42 41.76
N LEU A 112 -18.91 -0.44 40.83
CA LEU A 112 -20.31 -0.49 40.39
C LEU A 112 -21.27 -1.13 41.41
N ALA A 113 -20.74 -1.96 42.32
CA ALA A 113 -21.54 -2.61 43.37
C ALA A 113 -22.05 -1.61 44.43
N ASN A 114 -21.35 -0.49 44.64
CA ASN A 114 -21.70 0.49 45.67
C ASN A 114 -22.76 1.52 45.22
N TYR A 115 -23.07 1.62 43.92
CA TYR A 115 -24.12 2.52 43.43
C TYR A 115 -25.53 1.88 43.49
N ALA A 116 -25.61 0.54 43.53
CA ALA A 116 -26.88 -0.19 43.56
C ALA A 116 -27.60 -0.14 44.93
N THR A 117 -26.97 0.43 45.97
CA THR A 117 -27.55 0.53 47.32
C THR A 117 -28.27 1.84 47.62
N GLU A 118 -28.23 2.86 46.75
CA GLU A 118 -28.84 4.17 47.02
C GLU A 118 -30.02 4.57 46.11
N THR A 119 -30.38 3.76 45.11
CA THR A 119 -31.63 3.96 44.37
C THR A 119 -32.46 2.69 44.40
N GLY A 120 -33.42 2.65 45.33
CA GLY A 120 -34.34 1.54 45.48
C GLY A 120 -35.08 1.25 44.18
N GLY A 121 -34.84 0.05 43.63
CA GLY A 121 -35.53 -0.48 42.44
C GLY A 121 -34.61 -0.59 41.22
N GLY A 122 -33.65 -1.51 41.25
CA GLY A 122 -32.80 -1.81 40.09
C GLY A 122 -32.54 -3.31 40.01
N PHE A 123 -32.91 -3.91 38.87
CA PHE A 123 -32.62 -5.30 38.54
C PHE A 123 -31.10 -5.54 38.63
N VAL A 124 -30.64 -6.33 39.61
CA VAL A 124 -29.22 -6.70 39.72
C VAL A 124 -28.97 -7.80 38.69
N MET A 125 -28.46 -7.42 37.53
CA MET A 125 -27.99 -8.39 36.53
C MET A 125 -26.76 -9.11 37.08
N SER A 126 -26.77 -10.44 36.97
CA SER A 126 -25.63 -11.27 37.31
C SER A 126 -24.46 -11.02 36.32
N PRO A 127 -23.20 -11.27 36.71
CA PRO A 127 -22.04 -11.13 35.80
C PRO A 127 -22.21 -11.81 34.42
N PRO A 128 -22.79 -13.03 34.31
CA PRO A 128 -23.05 -13.62 33.00
C PRO A 128 -24.16 -12.89 32.21
N GLU A 129 -25.18 -12.34 32.85
CA GLU A 129 -26.20 -11.52 32.17
C GLU A 129 -25.62 -10.19 31.67
N MET A 130 -24.71 -9.58 32.44
CA MET A 130 -23.98 -8.38 32.03
C MET A 130 -23.08 -8.65 30.83
N LEU A 131 -22.40 -9.80 30.81
CA LEU A 131 -21.62 -10.25 29.66
C LEU A 131 -22.52 -10.47 28.43
N VAL A 132 -23.69 -11.08 28.60
CA VAL A 132 -24.65 -11.28 27.50
C VAL A 132 -25.18 -9.94 26.99
N VAL A 133 -25.50 -8.99 27.85
CA VAL A 133 -25.96 -7.64 27.44
C VAL A 133 -24.83 -6.87 26.75
N LEU A 134 -23.59 -6.95 27.22
CA LEU A 134 -22.43 -6.35 26.56
C LEU A 134 -22.13 -6.98 25.19
N LEU A 135 -22.28 -8.30 25.06
CA LEU A 135 -22.16 -9.02 23.79
C LEU A 135 -23.31 -8.69 22.83
N LEU A 136 -24.53 -8.52 23.35
CA LEU A 136 -25.70 -8.09 22.59
C LEU A 136 -25.57 -6.61 22.17
N LEU A 137 -24.98 -5.75 23.00
CA LEU A 137 -24.64 -4.37 22.65
C LEU A 137 -23.53 -4.29 21.61
N HIS A 138 -22.47 -5.10 21.72
CA HIS A 138 -21.45 -5.22 20.68
C HIS A 138 -22.05 -5.74 19.35
N CYS A 139 -22.92 -6.75 19.41
CA CYS A 139 -23.68 -7.21 18.24
C CYS A 139 -24.62 -6.14 17.68
N ALA A 140 -25.26 -5.34 18.54
CA ALA A 140 -26.23 -4.31 18.14
C ALA A 140 -25.55 -3.03 17.61
N LEU A 141 -24.33 -2.72 18.07
CA LEU A 141 -23.51 -1.59 17.60
C LEU A 141 -22.77 -1.92 16.30
N GLY A 142 -22.63 -3.19 15.94
CA GLY A 142 -22.21 -3.61 14.59
C GLY A 142 -20.83 -3.13 14.14
N LEU A 143 -19.96 -2.70 15.07
CA LEU A 143 -18.57 -2.31 14.80
C LEU A 143 -17.78 -3.55 14.39
N GLN A 144 -17.71 -3.79 13.08
CA GLN A 144 -16.92 -4.86 12.49
C GLN A 144 -15.46 -4.40 12.44
N LYS A 145 -14.55 -5.19 13.01
CA LYS A 145 -13.10 -4.97 12.95
C LYS A 145 -12.48 -5.60 11.69
N LEU A 146 -11.22 -5.27 11.42
CA LEU A 146 -10.44 -5.95 10.39
C LEU A 146 -10.06 -7.37 10.83
N ASP A 147 -10.35 -8.36 9.98
CA ASP A 147 -9.98 -9.74 10.24
C ASP A 147 -8.51 -10.00 9.84
N LEU A 148 -7.74 -10.62 10.73
CA LEU A 148 -6.39 -11.07 10.43
C LEU A 148 -6.43 -12.30 9.51
N LEU A 149 -5.88 -12.16 8.30
CA LEU A 149 -5.81 -13.25 7.32
C LEU A 149 -4.46 -13.97 7.34
N TYR A 150 -3.37 -13.20 7.35
CA TYR A 150 -2.01 -13.73 7.34
C TYR A 150 -1.10 -12.90 8.23
N GLN A 151 -0.06 -13.52 8.78
CA GLN A 151 0.95 -12.87 9.61
C GLN A 151 2.31 -13.55 9.48
N TRP A 152 3.38 -12.79 9.71
CA TRP A 152 4.73 -13.33 9.67
C TRP A 152 5.60 -12.69 10.75
N LYS A 153 6.49 -13.52 11.31
CA LYS A 153 7.64 -13.03 12.08
C LYS A 153 8.76 -12.57 11.17
N GLY A 154 9.06 -13.42 10.19
CA GLY A 154 9.86 -13.18 9.00
C GLY A 154 9.24 -13.98 7.85
N VAL A 155 9.27 -13.45 6.63
CA VAL A 155 8.71 -14.15 5.47
C VAL A 155 9.67 -15.22 4.95
N ASP A 156 9.13 -16.22 4.27
CA ASP A 156 9.92 -17.27 3.63
C ASP A 156 9.30 -17.64 2.27
N PHE A 157 10.09 -18.28 1.41
CA PHE A 157 9.73 -18.48 0.00
C PHE A 157 9.59 -19.96 -0.37
N VAL A 158 8.83 -20.22 -1.44
CA VAL A 158 8.83 -21.51 -2.11
C VAL A 158 10.05 -21.63 -3.02
N PHE A 159 11.13 -22.19 -2.47
CA PHE A 159 12.37 -22.44 -3.22
C PHE A 159 12.24 -23.66 -4.16
N PRO A 160 12.98 -23.68 -5.29
CA PRO A 160 13.01 -24.83 -6.20
C PRO A 160 13.45 -26.14 -5.53
N SER A 161 14.38 -26.05 -4.56
CA SER A 161 14.83 -27.17 -3.75
C SER A 161 15.40 -26.70 -2.42
N LYS A 162 15.48 -27.60 -1.43
CA LYS A 162 16.14 -27.32 -0.14
C LYS A 162 17.60 -26.89 -0.35
N THR A 163 18.31 -27.56 -1.26
CA THR A 163 19.70 -27.22 -1.63
C THR A 163 19.82 -25.81 -2.18
N THR A 164 18.84 -25.35 -2.98
CA THR A 164 18.80 -23.97 -3.49
C THR A 164 18.63 -22.97 -2.36
N LYS A 165 17.70 -23.22 -1.43
CA LYS A 165 17.51 -22.39 -0.24
C LYS A 165 18.80 -22.28 0.58
N GLU A 166 19.43 -23.40 0.87
CA GLU A 166 20.68 -23.45 1.64
C GLU A 166 21.83 -22.72 0.92
N ALA A 167 21.92 -22.82 -0.41
CA ALA A 167 22.91 -22.08 -1.19
C ALA A 167 22.66 -20.57 -1.16
N MET A 168 21.40 -20.12 -1.25
CA MET A 168 21.03 -18.70 -1.15
C MET A 168 21.29 -18.13 0.24
N LEU A 169 21.04 -18.92 1.30
CA LEU A 169 21.38 -18.56 2.68
C LEU A 169 22.91 -18.42 2.86
N ARG A 170 23.69 -19.41 2.40
CA ARG A 170 25.17 -19.38 2.53
C ARG A 170 25.83 -18.24 1.75
N SER A 171 25.26 -17.87 0.61
CA SER A 171 25.78 -16.80 -0.24
C SER A 171 25.31 -15.40 0.17
N GLY A 172 24.32 -15.29 1.06
CA GLY A 172 23.71 -14.02 1.44
C GLY A 172 22.71 -13.47 0.42
N TYR A 173 22.42 -14.19 -0.67
CA TYR A 173 21.32 -13.83 -1.60
C TYR A 173 19.95 -13.89 -0.93
N TYR A 174 19.82 -14.70 0.12
CA TYR A 174 18.68 -14.71 1.00
C TYR A 174 19.13 -14.55 2.45
N ILE A 175 18.66 -13.51 3.11
CA ILE A 175 18.82 -13.28 4.55
C ILE A 175 17.41 -13.27 5.14
N GLN A 176 17.05 -14.30 5.90
CA GLN A 176 15.66 -14.59 6.27
C GLN A 176 14.89 -13.42 6.91
N ASP A 177 15.56 -12.60 7.72
CA ASP A 177 14.91 -11.51 8.47
C ASP A 177 14.94 -10.15 7.75
N ASN A 178 15.53 -10.07 6.55
CA ASN A 178 15.69 -8.83 5.81
C ASN A 178 14.53 -8.45 4.86
N PRO A 179 13.80 -9.39 4.24
CA PRO A 179 12.64 -9.04 3.42
C PRO A 179 11.52 -8.42 4.27
N ILE A 180 11.02 -7.27 3.82
CA ILE A 180 9.97 -6.50 4.50
C ILE A 180 8.77 -6.40 3.56
N PRO A 181 7.64 -7.08 3.85
CA PRO A 181 6.39 -6.88 3.15
C PRO A 181 5.92 -5.42 3.22
N LEU A 182 5.53 -4.84 2.08
CA LEU A 182 5.14 -3.42 2.00
C LEU A 182 3.76 -3.17 1.37
N ASP A 183 3.37 -3.94 0.36
CA ASP A 183 2.06 -3.77 -0.29
C ASP A 183 1.38 -5.11 -0.52
N VAL A 184 0.06 -5.05 -0.56
CA VAL A 184 -0.82 -6.14 -0.93
C VAL A 184 -1.77 -5.67 -2.02
N ASP A 185 -2.06 -6.55 -2.98
CA ASP A 185 -3.20 -6.36 -3.89
C ASP A 185 -3.78 -7.70 -4.28
N VAL A 186 -5.07 -7.73 -4.60
CA VAL A 186 -5.83 -8.97 -4.77
C VAL A 186 -6.56 -8.96 -6.10
N TRP A 187 -6.31 -10.02 -6.87
CA TRP A 187 -7.07 -10.29 -8.07
C TRP A 187 -8.02 -11.45 -7.85
N ASN A 188 -9.31 -11.16 -8.00
CA ASN A 188 -10.37 -12.15 -8.04
C ASN A 188 -10.72 -12.44 -9.50
N GLN A 189 -10.62 -13.70 -9.94
CA GLN A 189 -11.22 -14.11 -11.21
C GLN A 189 -12.74 -13.91 -11.15
N GLY A 190 -13.22 -12.80 -11.72
CA GLY A 190 -14.62 -12.65 -12.05
C GLY A 190 -14.98 -13.63 -13.15
N VAL A 191 -15.98 -14.49 -12.91
CA VAL A 191 -16.70 -15.09 -14.03
C VAL A 191 -17.42 -13.94 -14.69
N GLU A 192 -16.89 -13.47 -15.82
CA GLU A 192 -17.67 -12.64 -16.72
C GLU A 192 -18.90 -13.49 -17.04
N LYS A 193 -20.07 -13.12 -16.48
CA LYS A 193 -21.33 -13.70 -16.94
C LYS A 193 -21.42 -13.25 -18.38
N VAL A 194 -20.93 -14.08 -19.30
CA VAL A 194 -21.28 -14.00 -20.71
C VAL A 194 -22.80 -14.02 -20.69
N LYS A 195 -23.42 -12.86 -20.88
CA LYS A 195 -24.83 -12.82 -21.27
C LYS A 195 -24.85 -13.60 -22.57
N LEU A 196 -25.19 -14.88 -22.49
CA LEU A 196 -25.64 -15.63 -23.65
C LEU A 196 -26.76 -14.75 -24.21
N LYS A 197 -26.48 -14.07 -25.33
CA LYS A 197 -27.54 -13.52 -26.16
C LYS A 197 -28.50 -14.68 -26.36
N GLU A 198 -29.76 -14.48 -25.96
CA GLU A 198 -30.81 -15.46 -26.16
C GLU A 198 -30.68 -15.99 -27.59
N VAL A 199 -30.31 -17.26 -27.70
CA VAL A 199 -30.27 -17.94 -28.99
C VAL A 199 -31.71 -18.01 -29.43
N ASN A 200 -31.99 -17.34 -30.55
CA ASN A 200 -33.27 -17.29 -31.23
C ASN A 200 -33.94 -18.70 -31.20
N PRO A 201 -35.16 -18.85 -30.65
CA PRO A 201 -35.78 -20.16 -30.38
C PRO A 201 -36.18 -20.97 -31.63
N HIS A 202 -35.72 -20.62 -32.83
CA HIS A 202 -36.10 -21.26 -34.09
C HIS A 202 -35.19 -22.39 -34.58
N LEU A 203 -34.23 -22.86 -33.80
CA LEU A 203 -33.39 -24.03 -34.16
C LEU A 203 -33.53 -25.17 -33.15
N ARG A 204 -34.77 -25.67 -32.97
CA ARG A 204 -35.00 -27.02 -32.42
C ARG A 204 -35.23 -27.98 -33.57
N GLY A 205 -34.22 -28.79 -33.92
CA GLY A 205 -34.44 -29.83 -34.92
C GLY A 205 -33.20 -30.52 -35.46
N TRP A 206 -32.22 -30.90 -34.63
CA TRP A 206 -31.21 -31.88 -35.06
C TRP A 206 -30.92 -32.87 -33.92
N ARG A 207 -31.27 -34.14 -34.16
CA ARG A 207 -30.91 -35.30 -33.33
C ARG A 207 -29.44 -35.61 -33.50
N VAL A 208 -28.75 -35.86 -32.39
CA VAL A 208 -27.41 -36.46 -32.38
C VAL A 208 -27.58 -37.96 -32.19
N GLU A 209 -27.55 -38.71 -33.28
CA GLU A 209 -27.27 -40.14 -33.26
C GLU A 209 -26.23 -40.43 -34.35
N ASN A 210 -25.31 -41.33 -34.01
CA ASN A 210 -24.20 -41.88 -34.79
C ASN A 210 -22.89 -41.10 -34.77
N LEU A 211 -21.94 -41.60 -33.97
CA LEU A 211 -20.60 -42.01 -34.40
C LEU A 211 -19.92 -42.81 -33.27
N LEU A 212 -20.38 -44.05 -33.07
CA LEU A 212 -19.61 -45.10 -32.40
C LEU A 212 -19.15 -46.08 -33.48
N GLY A 213 -17.92 -45.90 -33.96
CA GLY A 213 -17.24 -46.81 -34.87
C GLY A 213 -16.16 -47.59 -34.12
N LYS A 214 -16.39 -48.89 -33.96
CA LYS A 214 -15.47 -49.90 -33.40
C LYS A 214 -14.30 -50.17 -34.35
N THR A 215 -13.11 -50.41 -33.81
CA THR A 215 -12.12 -51.33 -34.40
C THR A 215 -11.39 -52.11 -33.31
N THR A 216 -11.38 -53.44 -33.46
CA THR A 216 -10.81 -54.51 -32.61
C THR A 216 -9.35 -54.87 -33.00
N PRO A 217 -8.65 -55.73 -32.21
CA PRO A 217 -7.19 -55.74 -32.10
C PRO A 217 -6.48 -56.89 -32.85
N SER A 218 -5.16 -56.76 -33.04
CA SER A 218 -4.26 -57.86 -33.40
C SER A 218 -2.87 -57.67 -32.76
N SER A 219 -2.33 -58.73 -32.14
CA SER A 219 -0.94 -58.90 -31.67
C SER A 219 -0.26 -60.01 -32.51
N PRO A 220 0.97 -60.49 -32.19
CA PRO A 220 2.11 -59.89 -31.50
C PRO A 220 3.41 -59.97 -32.35
N ASP A 221 4.47 -59.28 -31.98
CA ASP A 221 5.83 -59.74 -32.31
C ASP A 221 6.84 -59.35 -31.23
N ARG A 222 7.73 -60.31 -30.94
CA ARG A 222 8.88 -60.19 -30.04
C ARG A 222 10.06 -59.69 -30.86
N ASP A 223 10.81 -58.73 -30.31
CA ASP A 223 12.27 -58.83 -30.33
C ASP A 223 12.89 -57.98 -29.22
N SER A 224 13.93 -58.55 -28.65
CA SER A 224 14.78 -58.04 -27.57
C SER A 224 15.88 -57.13 -28.12
N ASN A 225 16.11 -55.97 -27.49
CA ASN A 225 17.45 -55.50 -27.14
C ASN A 225 17.42 -54.30 -26.18
N LEU A 226 18.40 -54.30 -25.28
CA LEU A 226 18.75 -53.23 -24.34
C LEU A 226 18.98 -51.91 -25.07
N ASP A 227 18.44 -50.81 -24.54
CA ASP A 227 19.15 -49.53 -24.48
C ASP A 227 18.56 -48.62 -23.38
N LEU A 228 19.47 -48.00 -22.63
CA LEU A 228 19.23 -47.09 -21.50
C LEU A 228 18.42 -45.86 -21.95
N PRO A 229 17.45 -45.36 -21.16
CA PRO A 229 16.70 -44.19 -21.54
C PRO A 229 17.55 -42.93 -21.33
N VAL A 230 17.94 -42.30 -22.44
CA VAL A 230 18.23 -40.86 -22.48
C VAL A 230 16.90 -40.14 -22.17
N LEU A 231 16.67 -39.86 -20.89
CA LEU A 231 15.60 -38.99 -20.45
C LEU A 231 15.90 -37.58 -20.95
N SER A 232 15.26 -37.21 -22.07
CA SER A 232 15.28 -35.84 -22.56
C SER A 232 14.84 -34.89 -21.44
N SER A 233 15.65 -33.84 -21.23
CA SER A 233 15.47 -32.76 -20.25
C SER A 233 14.17 -31.96 -20.39
N ARG A 234 13.33 -32.31 -21.37
CA ARG A 234 12.05 -31.65 -21.66
C ARG A 234 10.89 -32.25 -20.87
N ALA A 235 10.87 -33.57 -20.66
CA ALA A 235 9.78 -34.23 -19.93
C ALA A 235 9.79 -33.92 -18.42
N GLN A 236 10.97 -33.59 -17.86
CA GLN A 236 11.10 -33.20 -16.45
C GLN A 236 10.84 -31.71 -16.22
N HIS A 237 11.09 -30.87 -17.23
CA HIS A 237 10.66 -29.48 -17.24
C HIS A 237 9.13 -29.39 -17.37
N ASP A 238 8.54 -30.14 -18.30
CA ASP A 238 7.10 -30.13 -18.53
C ASP A 238 6.31 -30.73 -17.36
N LYS A 239 6.86 -31.69 -16.61
CA LYS A 239 6.20 -32.26 -15.42
C LYS A 239 6.29 -31.36 -14.18
N CYS A 240 7.22 -30.41 -14.14
CA CYS A 240 7.26 -29.34 -13.13
C CYS A 240 6.42 -28.12 -13.52
N VAL A 241 6.29 -27.84 -14.83
CA VAL A 241 5.45 -26.76 -15.36
C VAL A 241 3.97 -27.18 -15.40
N SER A 242 3.66 -28.46 -15.62
CA SER A 242 2.28 -28.97 -15.68
C SER A 242 1.62 -29.26 -14.33
N GLN A 243 2.29 -28.97 -13.20
CA GLN A 243 1.68 -28.97 -11.86
C GLN A 243 1.43 -27.54 -11.32
N LEU A 244 1.67 -26.53 -12.14
CA LEU A 244 1.24 -25.15 -11.93
C LEU A 244 0.08 -24.76 -12.87
N SER A 245 -0.69 -25.75 -13.35
CA SER A 245 -1.98 -25.46 -13.99
C SER A 245 -2.87 -24.81 -12.93
N HIS A 246 -2.88 -23.48 -12.92
CA HIS A 246 -3.81 -22.67 -12.17
C HIS A 246 -5.20 -23.26 -12.33
N ARG A 247 -5.82 -23.67 -11.23
CA ARG A 247 -7.25 -23.95 -11.25
C ARG A 247 -7.92 -22.63 -11.63
N ASP A 248 -8.64 -22.65 -12.75
CA ASP A 248 -9.58 -21.58 -13.08
C ASP A 248 -10.50 -21.36 -11.86
N GLY A 249 -10.39 -20.19 -11.23
CA GLY A 249 -11.21 -19.76 -10.11
C GLY A 249 -10.48 -19.31 -8.83
N GLU A 250 -9.15 -19.35 -8.75
CA GLU A 250 -8.41 -18.99 -7.52
C GLU A 250 -8.13 -17.47 -7.38
N GLU A 251 -8.36 -16.94 -6.19
CA GLU A 251 -7.94 -15.59 -5.75
C GLU A 251 -6.41 -15.53 -5.74
N LYS A 252 -5.81 -14.50 -6.37
CA LYS A 252 -4.36 -14.25 -6.31
C LYS A 252 -4.11 -13.05 -5.40
N VAL A 253 -3.42 -13.29 -4.29
CA VAL A 253 -2.95 -12.26 -3.36
C VAL A 253 -1.48 -11.97 -3.67
N PHE A 254 -1.20 -10.78 -4.18
CA PHE A 254 0.15 -10.28 -4.44
C PHE A 254 0.73 -9.64 -3.18
N VAL A 255 2.01 -9.87 -2.93
CA VAL A 255 2.76 -9.24 -1.83
C VAL A 255 4.10 -8.74 -2.38
N THR A 256 4.42 -7.48 -2.07
CA THR A 256 5.68 -6.85 -2.49
C THR A 256 6.71 -6.84 -1.35
N LEU A 257 7.98 -6.99 -1.71
CA LEU A 257 9.12 -7.08 -0.80
C LEU A 257 10.24 -6.21 -1.39
N PRO A 258 10.21 -4.89 -1.19
CA PRO A 258 11.24 -4.00 -1.72
C PRO A 258 12.62 -4.44 -1.24
N ARG A 259 13.65 -4.27 -2.08
CA ARG A 259 15.05 -4.49 -1.68
C ARG A 259 15.54 -3.33 -0.80
N PHE A 260 14.95 -3.18 0.39
CA PHE A 260 15.38 -2.20 1.39
C PHE A 260 16.74 -2.54 2.00
N LYS A 261 17.02 -3.83 2.14
CA LYS A 261 18.24 -4.40 2.68
C LYS A 261 18.74 -5.54 1.78
N PRO A 262 20.02 -5.91 1.87
CA PRO A 262 20.57 -7.06 1.13
C PRO A 262 19.83 -8.35 1.48
N GLY A 263 19.90 -9.34 0.59
CA GLY A 263 19.36 -10.68 0.86
C GLY A 263 17.85 -10.81 0.71
N THR A 264 17.22 -9.93 -0.08
CA THR A 264 15.82 -10.08 -0.53
C THR A 264 15.80 -10.72 -1.92
N PRO A 265 15.53 -12.03 -2.04
CA PRO A 265 15.77 -12.78 -3.28
C PRO A 265 14.67 -12.57 -4.34
N ALA A 266 13.47 -12.17 -3.93
CA ALA A 266 12.36 -11.83 -4.82
C ALA A 266 11.54 -10.68 -4.23
N THR A 267 11.11 -9.76 -5.09
CA THR A 267 10.48 -8.49 -4.68
C THR A 267 9.00 -8.37 -5.03
N LEU A 268 8.52 -9.21 -5.95
CA LEU A 268 7.11 -9.34 -6.31
C LEU A 268 6.73 -10.81 -6.19
N THR A 269 5.73 -11.09 -5.36
CA THR A 269 5.36 -12.46 -5.00
C THR A 269 3.85 -12.62 -4.93
N THR A 270 3.39 -13.87 -4.85
CA THR A 270 2.03 -14.24 -4.46
C THR A 270 2.05 -15.20 -3.28
N ILE A 271 0.96 -15.23 -2.51
CA ILE A 271 0.79 -16.22 -1.44
C ILE A 271 0.67 -17.63 -2.03
N SER A 272 1.42 -18.59 -1.46
CA SER A 272 1.35 -19.99 -1.85
C SER A 272 0.03 -20.63 -1.42
N THR A 273 -0.61 -21.36 -2.34
CA THR A 273 -1.77 -22.21 -2.04
C THR A 273 -1.39 -23.52 -1.34
N LYS A 274 -0.09 -23.89 -1.35
CA LYS A 274 0.41 -25.05 -0.62
C LYS A 274 0.48 -24.72 0.87
N ARG A 275 -0.46 -25.28 1.65
CA ARG A 275 -0.46 -25.21 3.11
C ARG A 275 0.74 -25.98 3.65
N ASN A 276 1.69 -25.29 4.27
CA ASN A 276 2.76 -25.90 5.06
C ASN A 276 2.67 -25.35 6.48
N GLY A 277 2.43 -26.20 7.47
CA GLY A 277 2.46 -25.81 8.89
C GLY A 277 1.37 -24.81 9.28
N ASP A 278 1.79 -23.68 9.86
CA ASP A 278 0.93 -22.59 10.32
C ASP A 278 0.21 -21.93 9.14
N ASN A 279 -1.11 -22.13 9.04
CA ASN A 279 -1.94 -21.57 7.98
C ASN A 279 -1.91 -20.03 7.93
N MET A 280 -1.52 -19.36 9.02
CA MET A 280 -1.42 -17.91 9.09
C MET A 280 -0.12 -17.36 8.51
N SER A 281 0.94 -18.19 8.37
CA SER A 281 2.27 -17.76 7.92
C SER A 281 2.66 -18.39 6.57
N PRO A 282 1.90 -18.17 5.48
CA PRO A 282 2.13 -18.89 4.24
C PRO A 282 3.44 -18.48 3.55
N LEU A 283 4.02 -19.43 2.80
CA LEU A 283 5.19 -19.17 1.97
C LEU A 283 4.84 -18.28 0.76
N LEU A 284 5.81 -17.49 0.32
CA LEU A 284 5.68 -16.61 -0.83
C LEU A 284 6.25 -17.26 -2.10
N VAL A 285 5.56 -17.10 -3.22
CA VAL A 285 5.96 -17.59 -4.54
C VAL A 285 6.36 -16.40 -5.40
N PRO A 286 7.60 -16.32 -5.91
CA PRO A 286 8.01 -15.24 -6.81
C PRO A 286 7.15 -15.18 -8.05
N TYR A 287 6.75 -13.96 -8.44
CA TYR A 287 5.89 -13.72 -9.59
C TYR A 287 6.64 -12.92 -10.68
N PRO A 288 6.49 -13.26 -11.97
CA PRO A 288 5.86 -14.50 -12.48
C PRO A 288 6.56 -15.78 -12.03
N ASP A 289 7.89 -15.72 -11.89
CA ASP A 289 8.75 -16.82 -11.44
C ASP A 289 10.14 -16.29 -11.04
N TRP A 290 11.01 -17.16 -10.52
CA TRP A 290 12.36 -16.83 -10.04
C TRP A 290 13.26 -16.13 -11.08
N SER A 291 13.08 -16.38 -12.38
CA SER A 291 13.95 -15.82 -13.43
C SER A 291 13.87 -14.30 -13.54
N TRP A 292 12.76 -13.72 -13.09
CA TRP A 292 12.50 -12.28 -13.08
C TRP A 292 13.21 -11.52 -11.95
N HIS A 293 13.68 -12.21 -10.91
CA HIS A 293 14.20 -11.57 -9.68
C HIS A 293 15.73 -11.57 -9.57
N ARG A 294 16.42 -11.72 -10.70
CA ARG A 294 17.89 -11.68 -10.74
C ARG A 294 18.38 -10.24 -10.64
N GLU A 295 19.08 -9.93 -9.54
CA GLU A 295 19.66 -8.61 -9.31
C GLU A 295 20.63 -8.21 -10.44
N GLY A 296 20.56 -6.95 -10.87
CA GLY A 296 21.41 -6.41 -11.93
C GLY A 296 20.96 -6.75 -13.36
N VAL A 297 19.97 -7.62 -13.54
CA VAL A 297 19.36 -7.89 -14.86
C VAL A 297 18.18 -6.94 -15.06
N CYS A 298 18.41 -5.81 -15.73
CA CYS A 298 17.43 -4.73 -15.87
C CYS A 298 16.28 -4.99 -16.86
N ASP A 299 16.27 -6.15 -17.52
CA ASP A 299 15.09 -6.69 -18.21
C ASP A 299 14.23 -7.57 -17.27
N GLY A 300 14.64 -7.77 -16.02
CA GLY A 300 13.84 -8.37 -14.96
C GLY A 300 13.09 -7.34 -14.12
N ILE A 301 12.89 -7.69 -12.85
CA ILE A 301 12.35 -6.87 -11.77
C ILE A 301 13.46 -6.67 -10.74
N THR A 302 13.72 -5.42 -10.39
CA THR A 302 14.77 -5.05 -9.43
C THR A 302 14.21 -4.96 -8.02
N SER A 303 13.30 -4.03 -7.78
CA SER A 303 12.77 -3.71 -6.45
C SER A 303 11.41 -3.01 -6.55
N VAL A 304 10.36 -3.75 -6.19
CA VAL A 304 8.95 -3.34 -6.30
C VAL A 304 8.45 -2.86 -4.96
N PHE A 305 7.88 -1.66 -4.94
CA PHE A 305 7.31 -1.08 -3.75
C PHE A 305 5.82 -1.36 -3.65
N ARG A 306 5.03 -0.81 -4.56
CA ARG A 306 3.59 -1.00 -4.60
C ARG A 306 3.15 -1.50 -5.98
N VAL A 307 1.99 -2.14 -6.00
CA VAL A 307 1.36 -2.65 -7.21
C VAL A 307 -0.09 -2.21 -7.27
N GLN A 308 -0.68 -2.27 -8.47
CA GLN A 308 -2.10 -2.02 -8.67
C GLN A 308 -2.68 -3.05 -9.65
N VAL A 309 -3.64 -3.82 -9.18
CA VAL A 309 -4.51 -4.65 -10.02
C VAL A 309 -5.57 -3.73 -10.62
N ASP A 310 -5.70 -3.76 -11.93
CA ASP A 310 -6.77 -3.03 -12.62
C ASP A 310 -7.99 -3.91 -12.91
N ARG A 311 -9.10 -3.26 -13.27
CA ARG A 311 -10.36 -3.93 -13.61
C ARG A 311 -10.28 -4.88 -14.82
N CYS A 312 -9.19 -4.84 -15.58
CA CYS A 312 -8.97 -5.65 -16.77
C CYS A 312 -8.25 -6.97 -16.46
N GLY A 313 -7.82 -7.16 -15.20
CA GLY A 313 -6.99 -8.28 -14.79
C GLY A 313 -5.54 -8.10 -15.21
N ARG A 314 -5.05 -6.86 -15.24
CA ARG A 314 -3.62 -6.55 -15.39
C ARG A 314 -3.04 -6.11 -14.06
N LEU A 315 -1.82 -6.54 -13.78
CA LEU A 315 -1.04 -6.11 -12.64
C LEU A 315 -0.04 -5.06 -13.10
N TRP A 316 -0.20 -3.84 -12.58
CA TRP A 316 0.71 -2.73 -12.78
C TRP A 316 1.72 -2.70 -11.65
N VAL A 317 2.99 -2.64 -12.03
CA VAL A 317 4.12 -2.77 -11.11
C VAL A 317 5.04 -1.58 -11.34
N ILE A 318 5.33 -0.82 -10.29
CA ILE A 318 6.42 0.17 -10.32
C ILE A 318 7.69 -0.47 -9.75
N ASP A 319 8.69 -0.64 -10.60
CA ASP A 319 10.03 -1.07 -10.22
C ASP A 319 10.93 0.17 -10.11
N THR A 320 11.43 0.40 -8.90
CA THR A 320 12.27 1.56 -8.58
C THR A 320 13.66 1.47 -9.20
N GLY A 321 14.12 0.26 -9.56
CA GLY A 321 15.50 0.04 -10.02
C GLY A 321 16.55 0.22 -8.91
N MET A 322 16.13 0.40 -7.67
CA MET A 322 16.97 0.72 -6.52
C MET A 322 17.06 -0.44 -5.52
N VAL A 323 18.23 -0.60 -4.92
CA VAL A 323 18.49 -1.63 -3.89
C VAL A 323 19.17 -1.04 -2.67
N ASP A 324 19.02 -1.72 -1.53
CA ASP A 324 19.63 -1.40 -0.24
C ASP A 324 19.28 0.00 0.30
N ILE A 325 18.08 0.49 -0.01
CA ILE A 325 17.64 1.89 0.26
C ILE A 325 17.76 2.29 1.73
N LEU A 326 17.51 1.39 2.69
CA LEU A 326 17.60 1.69 4.12
C LEU A 326 19.04 1.59 4.68
N VAL A 327 20.03 1.27 3.83
CA VAL A 327 21.43 1.11 4.25
C VAL A 327 22.32 2.06 3.43
N LYS A 328 22.43 1.79 2.14
CA LYS A 328 23.17 2.61 1.18
C LYS A 328 22.48 2.42 -0.17
N GLY A 329 21.42 3.19 -0.40
CA GLY A 329 20.62 3.11 -1.62
C GLY A 329 21.50 3.20 -2.87
N ARG A 330 21.31 2.26 -3.80
CA ARG A 330 22.01 2.22 -5.09
C ARG A 330 20.98 2.08 -6.20
N GLN A 331 21.02 2.98 -7.17
CA GLN A 331 20.35 2.79 -8.46
C GLN A 331 21.16 1.80 -9.29
N ILE A 332 20.62 0.62 -9.57
CA ILE A 332 21.30 -0.41 -10.39
C ILE A 332 20.62 -0.65 -11.74
N CYS A 333 19.36 -0.27 -11.87
CA CYS A 333 18.58 -0.35 -13.10
C CYS A 333 17.73 0.91 -13.29
N PRO A 334 17.28 1.26 -14.50
CA PRO A 334 16.34 2.37 -14.69
C PRO A 334 14.98 2.09 -14.04
N HIS A 335 14.29 3.15 -13.61
CA HIS A 335 12.91 3.08 -13.13
C HIS A 335 12.00 2.61 -14.28
N GLN A 336 11.08 1.70 -13.97
CA GLN A 336 10.21 1.15 -15.00
C GLN A 336 8.82 0.78 -14.48
N ILE A 337 7.83 0.94 -15.34
CA ILE A 337 6.48 0.44 -15.16
C ILE A 337 6.38 -0.87 -15.95
N LEU A 338 5.99 -1.94 -15.26
CA LEU A 338 5.71 -3.23 -15.86
C LEU A 338 4.22 -3.54 -15.73
N VAL A 339 3.62 -4.03 -16.81
CA VAL A 339 2.22 -4.45 -16.82
C VAL A 339 2.17 -5.92 -17.20
N PHE A 340 1.66 -6.75 -16.30
CA PHE A 340 1.48 -8.18 -16.53
C PHE A 340 0.01 -8.51 -16.72
N ASP A 341 -0.31 -9.39 -17.67
CA ASP A 341 -1.59 -10.06 -17.70
C ASP A 341 -1.59 -11.14 -16.60
N ILE A 342 -2.51 -11.04 -15.65
CA ILE A 342 -2.52 -11.89 -14.44
C ILE A 342 -2.95 -13.32 -14.76
N ARG A 343 -3.78 -13.51 -15.79
CA ARG A 343 -4.31 -14.82 -16.20
C ARG A 343 -3.19 -15.67 -16.81
N THR A 344 -2.37 -15.05 -17.63
CA THR A 344 -1.27 -15.72 -18.35
C THR A 344 0.08 -15.57 -17.65
N SER A 345 0.18 -14.71 -16.64
CA SER A 345 1.42 -14.29 -15.98
C SER A 345 2.47 -13.74 -16.94
N LYS A 346 2.05 -13.21 -18.10
CA LYS A 346 2.95 -12.69 -19.14
C LYS A 346 3.05 -11.18 -19.07
N LEU A 347 4.24 -10.67 -19.39
CA LEU A 347 4.45 -9.24 -19.57
C LEU A 347 3.70 -8.76 -20.82
N VAL A 348 2.90 -7.70 -20.63
CA VAL A 348 2.17 -7.00 -21.69
C VAL A 348 2.91 -5.73 -22.09
N THR A 349 3.37 -4.96 -21.10
CA THR A 349 4.04 -3.67 -21.34
C THR A 349 5.25 -3.52 -20.43
N ARG A 350 6.34 -3.01 -20.98
CA ARG A 350 7.47 -2.44 -20.25
C ARG A 350 7.66 -1.02 -20.69
N TYR A 351 7.62 -0.09 -19.75
CA TYR A 351 7.91 1.31 -19.98
C TYR A 351 9.04 1.75 -19.06
N ARG A 352 10.18 2.13 -19.62
CA ARG A 352 11.28 2.73 -18.87
C ARG A 352 11.02 4.23 -18.80
N ILE A 353 10.93 4.78 -17.59
CA ILE A 353 10.63 6.19 -17.41
C ILE A 353 11.85 7.00 -17.87
N PRO A 354 11.69 7.95 -18.81
CA PRO A 354 12.79 8.76 -19.30
C PRO A 354 13.42 9.62 -18.18
N GLU A 355 14.72 9.86 -18.26
CA GLU A 355 15.46 10.63 -17.24
C GLU A 355 14.96 12.08 -17.14
N GLU A 356 14.45 12.66 -18.24
CA GLU A 356 13.89 14.01 -18.26
C GLU A 356 12.66 14.20 -17.37
N ASP A 357 11.94 13.11 -17.08
CA ASP A 357 10.77 13.13 -16.19
C ASP A 357 11.16 12.94 -14.72
N LEU A 358 12.40 12.53 -14.47
CA LEU A 358 12.91 12.17 -13.16
C LEU A 358 13.81 13.27 -12.58
N LYS A 359 13.99 13.20 -11.26
CA LYS A 359 15.08 13.88 -10.56
C LYS A 359 16.18 12.87 -10.30
N SER A 360 17.41 13.34 -10.13
CA SER A 360 18.58 12.49 -9.87
C SER A 360 18.45 11.65 -8.60
N ASN A 361 17.60 12.08 -7.66
CA ASN A 361 17.33 11.40 -6.40
C ASN A 361 15.94 10.73 -6.36
N SER A 362 15.21 10.63 -7.47
CA SER A 362 13.82 10.14 -7.50
C SER A 362 13.67 8.71 -6.95
N VAL A 363 12.74 8.53 -6.02
CA VAL A 363 12.30 7.24 -5.49
C VAL A 363 10.81 7.13 -5.75
N LEU A 364 10.40 6.07 -6.47
CA LEU A 364 9.04 5.94 -7.00
C LEU A 364 8.25 4.80 -6.33
N PRO A 365 7.72 4.99 -5.10
CA PRO A 365 7.17 3.89 -4.32
C PRO A 365 5.72 3.55 -4.66
N THR A 366 4.92 4.50 -5.15
CA THR A 366 3.47 4.33 -5.30
C THR A 366 3.03 4.50 -6.74
N ILE A 367 2.14 3.62 -7.21
CA ILE A 367 1.44 3.73 -8.49
C ILE A 367 -0.07 3.69 -8.25
N ALA A 368 -0.80 4.59 -8.89
CA ALA A 368 -2.25 4.55 -9.03
C ALA A 368 -2.62 4.46 -10.51
N VAL A 369 -3.65 3.71 -10.86
CA VAL A 369 -4.00 3.42 -12.26
C VAL A 369 -5.42 3.88 -12.56
N ASP A 370 -5.56 4.64 -13.63
CA ASP A 370 -6.82 5.18 -14.14
C ASP A 370 -7.14 4.55 -15.50
N ILE A 371 -8.13 3.67 -15.53
CA ILE A 371 -8.57 2.98 -16.73
C ILE A 371 -9.72 3.75 -17.39
N ARG A 372 -9.42 4.41 -18.52
CA ARG A 372 -10.35 5.26 -19.31
C ARG A 372 -10.98 4.50 -20.48
N ASP A 373 -11.29 3.25 -20.22
CA ASP A 373 -11.75 2.32 -21.23
C ASP A 373 -13.20 2.58 -21.65
N ALA A 374 -13.39 3.38 -22.70
CA ALA A 374 -14.68 3.59 -23.34
C ALA A 374 -15.17 2.36 -24.14
N ASP A 375 -14.23 1.54 -24.65
CA ASP A 375 -14.51 0.46 -25.62
C ASP A 375 -14.47 -0.95 -25.01
N GLY A 376 -14.19 -1.10 -23.72
CA GLY A 376 -14.03 -2.40 -23.04
C GLY A 376 -12.73 -3.14 -23.40
N LYS A 377 -11.75 -2.47 -24.04
CA LYS A 377 -10.50 -3.07 -24.54
C LYS A 377 -9.28 -2.74 -23.67
N CYS A 378 -9.46 -1.95 -22.61
CA CYS A 378 -8.44 -1.56 -21.66
C CYS A 378 -7.19 -0.90 -22.27
N ARG A 379 -7.32 -0.28 -23.44
CA ARG A 379 -6.21 0.36 -24.16
C ARG A 379 -5.92 1.77 -23.66
N ASP A 380 -6.95 2.47 -23.21
CA ASP A 380 -6.82 3.82 -22.69
C ASP A 380 -6.64 3.74 -21.17
N ALA A 381 -5.40 3.94 -20.74
CA ALA A 381 -5.01 3.85 -19.34
C ALA A 381 -3.92 4.88 -19.05
N PHE A 382 -4.04 5.50 -17.89
CA PHE A 382 -3.01 6.35 -17.31
C PHE A 382 -2.53 5.74 -16.00
N ALA A 383 -1.24 5.90 -15.71
CA ALA A 383 -0.69 5.62 -14.39
C ALA A 383 -0.13 6.90 -13.78
N TYR A 384 -0.34 7.05 -12.48
CA TYR A 384 0.16 8.15 -11.66
C TYR A 384 1.16 7.57 -10.68
N VAL A 385 2.43 7.96 -10.80
CA VAL A 385 3.51 7.41 -9.99
C VAL A 385 4.06 8.50 -9.08
N ALA A 386 3.98 8.29 -7.78
CA ALA A 386 4.46 9.24 -6.78
C ALA A 386 5.98 9.21 -6.69
N ASP A 387 6.61 10.38 -6.55
CA ASP A 387 8.04 10.55 -6.35
C ASP A 387 8.29 11.21 -4.98
N VAL A 388 8.63 10.39 -3.98
CA VAL A 388 8.69 10.83 -2.58
C VAL A 388 9.88 11.73 -2.29
N THR A 389 10.99 11.59 -3.01
CA THR A 389 12.22 12.36 -2.79
C THR A 389 12.39 13.49 -3.80
N GLY A 390 11.80 13.35 -5.00
CA GLY A 390 11.71 14.42 -5.99
C GLY A 390 10.49 15.33 -5.82
N PHE A 391 9.58 15.00 -4.90
CA PHE A 391 8.37 15.77 -4.56
C PHE A 391 7.49 16.06 -5.78
N GLY A 392 7.18 15.02 -6.53
CA GLY A 392 6.45 15.13 -7.79
C GLY A 392 5.61 13.91 -8.12
N LEU A 393 4.88 14.01 -9.23
CA LEU A 393 4.08 12.90 -9.74
C LEU A 393 4.47 12.67 -11.20
N ILE A 394 4.78 11.45 -11.59
CA ILE A 394 4.97 11.06 -12.99
C ILE A 394 3.63 10.59 -13.52
N VAL A 395 3.19 11.16 -14.64
CA VAL A 395 2.00 10.69 -15.36
C VAL A 395 2.48 9.87 -16.55
N TYR A 396 2.04 8.62 -16.64
CA TYR A 396 2.30 7.75 -17.77
C TYR A 396 1.02 7.55 -18.58
N ASP A 397 1.09 7.88 -19.87
CA ASP A 397 0.04 7.69 -20.87
C ASP A 397 0.34 6.40 -21.63
N ALA A 398 -0.36 5.31 -21.26
CA ALA A 398 -0.09 3.99 -21.82
C ALA A 398 -0.46 3.86 -23.29
N ARG A 399 -1.42 4.67 -23.77
CA ARG A 399 -1.87 4.65 -25.16
C ARG A 399 -0.82 5.24 -26.09
N HIS A 400 -0.20 6.34 -25.67
CA HIS A 400 0.83 7.04 -26.46
C HIS A 400 2.26 6.67 -26.05
N ASN A 401 2.41 5.78 -25.06
CA ASN A 401 3.67 5.27 -24.55
C ASN A 401 4.67 6.39 -24.21
N ARG A 402 4.22 7.37 -23.42
CA ARG A 402 5.00 8.53 -22.99
C ARG A 402 4.66 8.93 -21.57
N SER A 403 5.53 9.70 -20.94
CA SER A 403 5.30 10.28 -19.62
C SER A 403 5.65 11.75 -19.57
N TRP A 404 5.26 12.39 -18.48
CA TRP A 404 5.70 13.72 -18.09
C TRP A 404 5.67 13.87 -16.58
N ARG A 405 6.50 14.78 -16.06
CA ARG A 405 6.49 15.16 -14.65
C ARG A 405 5.43 16.23 -14.36
N VAL A 406 4.73 16.05 -13.26
CA VAL A 406 3.80 17.01 -12.65
C VAL A 406 4.40 17.47 -11.33
N THR A 407 4.38 18.78 -11.09
CA THR A 407 4.87 19.39 -9.85
C THR A 407 3.76 20.20 -9.20
N SER A 408 3.75 20.23 -7.87
CA SER A 408 2.81 21.01 -7.07
C SER A 408 3.40 21.22 -5.70
N ASN A 409 3.12 22.36 -5.07
CA ASN A 409 3.57 22.63 -3.70
C ASN A 409 3.02 21.62 -2.70
N TYR A 410 1.86 21.01 -3.00
CA TYR A 410 1.22 20.01 -2.13
C TYR A 410 1.87 18.62 -2.21
N PHE A 411 2.87 18.42 -3.07
CA PHE A 411 3.68 17.19 -3.09
C PHE A 411 4.87 17.23 -2.15
N TYR A 412 5.16 18.39 -1.56
CA TYR A 412 6.26 18.56 -0.64
C TYR A 412 5.90 18.02 0.75
N PRO A 413 6.88 17.51 1.51
CA PRO A 413 6.70 17.22 2.92
C PRO A 413 6.51 18.52 3.72
N TYR A 414 5.74 18.44 4.80
CA TYR A 414 5.55 19.52 5.76
C TYR A 414 6.60 19.35 6.86
N PRO A 415 7.55 20.29 7.04
CA PRO A 415 8.70 20.11 7.94
C PRO A 415 8.33 19.70 9.38
N ILE A 416 7.24 20.26 9.92
CA ILE A 416 6.77 19.95 11.28
C ILE A 416 6.13 18.55 11.40
N SER A 417 5.82 17.91 10.28
CA SER A 417 5.23 16.57 10.20
C SER A 417 6.24 15.51 9.73
N GLY A 418 7.54 15.85 9.71
CA GLY A 418 8.61 14.91 9.39
C GLY A 418 8.99 13.96 10.53
N TYR A 419 8.55 14.27 11.74
CA TYR A 419 8.79 13.48 12.94
C TYR A 419 7.67 12.47 13.14
N PHE A 420 8.04 11.19 13.27
CA PHE A 420 7.12 10.07 13.50
C PHE A 420 7.30 9.54 14.92
N ASP A 421 6.17 9.25 15.56
CA ASP A 421 6.05 8.66 16.88
C ASP A 421 4.99 7.57 16.81
N LEU A 422 5.43 6.32 16.95
CA LEU A 422 4.59 5.13 16.80
C LEU A 422 5.01 4.07 17.82
N ASN A 423 4.13 3.75 18.78
CA ASN A 423 4.35 2.77 19.83
C ASN A 423 5.67 3.00 20.63
N GLY A 424 6.02 4.27 20.88
CA GLY A 424 7.24 4.65 21.61
C GLY A 424 8.54 4.60 20.79
N GLU A 425 8.46 4.23 19.50
CA GLU A 425 9.57 4.33 18.56
C GLU A 425 9.48 5.65 17.81
N THR A 426 10.60 6.35 17.66
CA THR A 426 10.63 7.68 17.04
C THR A 426 11.70 7.76 15.95
N PHE A 427 11.36 8.40 14.84
CA PHE A 427 12.27 8.56 13.70
C PHE A 427 11.83 9.74 12.81
N ASP A 428 12.78 10.27 12.04
CA ASP A 428 12.52 11.32 11.05
C ASP A 428 12.43 10.74 9.65
N LEU A 429 11.42 11.14 8.88
CA LEU A 429 11.26 10.75 7.49
C LEU A 429 10.56 11.85 6.70
N MET A 430 11.29 12.52 5.80
CA MET A 430 10.80 13.69 5.05
C MET A 430 10.27 13.34 3.66
N ASP A 431 9.61 12.19 3.54
CA ASP A 431 9.04 11.74 2.28
C ASP A 431 7.86 12.64 1.86
N GLY A 432 7.88 13.08 0.60
CA GLY A 432 6.81 13.84 -0.04
C GLY A 432 5.62 12.96 -0.44
N VAL A 433 4.95 13.34 -1.53
CA VAL A 433 3.75 12.63 -2.05
C VAL A 433 3.95 11.11 -2.06
N LEU A 434 3.08 10.38 -1.37
CA LEU A 434 3.18 8.93 -1.20
C LEU A 434 1.81 8.26 -1.29
N GLY A 435 0.85 8.70 -0.47
CA GLY A 435 -0.51 8.17 -0.50
C GLY A 435 -1.23 8.62 -1.75
N LEU A 436 -1.73 7.68 -2.56
CA LEU A 436 -2.53 7.95 -3.76
C LEU A 436 -3.83 7.15 -3.70
N GLY A 437 -4.97 7.83 -3.70
CA GLY A 437 -6.31 7.23 -3.67
C GLY A 437 -7.13 7.65 -4.88
N MET A 438 -7.48 6.70 -5.75
CA MET A 438 -8.30 7.00 -6.92
C MET A 438 -9.78 6.99 -6.57
N GLY A 439 -10.46 8.13 -6.74
CA GLY A 439 -11.91 8.18 -6.62
C GLY A 439 -12.62 7.38 -7.72
N PRO A 440 -13.90 7.02 -7.52
CA PRO A 440 -14.66 6.28 -8.50
C PRO A 440 -14.82 7.05 -9.81
N ASN A 441 -14.76 6.32 -10.92
CA ASN A 441 -14.95 6.91 -12.24
C ASN A 441 -16.45 7.20 -12.47
N LYS A 442 -16.86 8.46 -12.31
CA LYS A 442 -18.26 8.95 -12.45
C LYS A 442 -18.51 9.70 -13.77
N GLY A 443 -17.86 9.29 -14.86
CA GLY A 443 -18.01 9.92 -16.18
C GLY A 443 -16.66 10.14 -16.85
N ASP A 444 -16.41 11.36 -17.33
CA ASP A 444 -15.19 11.69 -18.07
C ASP A 444 -13.97 12.02 -17.19
N ASP A 445 -14.19 12.21 -15.88
CA ASP A 445 -13.16 12.64 -14.95
C ASP A 445 -13.31 11.98 -13.57
N THR A 446 -12.20 11.88 -12.85
CA THR A 446 -12.17 11.41 -11.45
C THR A 446 -11.19 12.25 -10.64
N LYS A 447 -11.31 12.19 -9.31
CA LYS A 447 -10.37 12.81 -8.39
C LYS A 447 -9.26 11.82 -8.05
N LEU A 448 -8.02 12.26 -8.17
CA LEU A 448 -6.88 11.65 -7.48
C LEU A 448 -6.74 12.35 -6.13
N TYR A 449 -7.02 11.62 -5.04
CA TYR A 449 -6.66 12.03 -3.69
C TYR A 449 -5.20 11.69 -3.43
N PHE A 450 -4.50 12.56 -2.73
CA PHE A 450 -3.09 12.35 -2.42
C PHE A 450 -2.63 13.14 -1.19
N HIS A 451 -1.57 12.67 -0.55
CA HIS A 451 -0.85 13.41 0.46
C HIS A 451 0.63 12.99 0.50
N SER A 452 1.45 13.87 1.08
CA SER A 452 2.83 13.55 1.46
C SER A 452 2.87 12.68 2.71
N LEU A 453 3.83 11.75 2.80
CA LEU A 453 3.98 10.91 3.99
C LEU A 453 4.26 11.78 5.23
N ALA A 454 5.17 12.75 5.10
CA ALA A 454 5.39 13.78 6.12
C ALA A 454 4.34 14.90 6.02
N SER A 455 3.06 14.57 6.17
CA SER A 455 1.96 15.54 6.23
C SER A 455 0.74 14.98 6.94
N VAL A 456 -0.07 15.88 7.48
CA VAL A 456 -1.38 15.58 8.10
C VAL A 456 -2.55 16.13 7.28
N ARG A 457 -2.27 16.71 6.10
CA ARG A 457 -3.29 17.25 5.18
C ARG A 457 -3.58 16.28 4.04
N GLU A 458 -4.80 16.33 3.54
CA GLU A 458 -5.22 15.57 2.36
C GLU A 458 -5.43 16.54 1.19
N SER A 459 -4.99 16.14 0.01
CA SER A 459 -5.11 16.94 -1.20
C SER A 459 -5.83 16.17 -2.29
N TRP A 460 -6.33 16.87 -3.30
CA TRP A 460 -6.89 16.24 -4.48
C TRP A 460 -6.73 17.09 -5.73
N VAL A 461 -6.78 16.41 -6.87
CA VAL A 461 -6.78 17.03 -8.20
C VAL A 461 -7.63 16.19 -9.16
N LEU A 462 -8.26 16.85 -10.12
CA LEU A 462 -8.95 16.16 -11.20
C LEU A 462 -7.95 15.51 -12.17
N THR A 463 -8.17 14.25 -12.52
CA THR A 463 -7.29 13.51 -13.42
C THR A 463 -7.23 14.11 -14.83
N SER A 464 -8.28 14.80 -15.31
CA SER A 464 -8.24 15.54 -16.57
C SER A 464 -7.14 16.61 -16.60
N VAL A 465 -6.86 17.24 -15.46
CA VAL A 465 -5.77 18.20 -15.29
C VAL A 465 -4.43 17.50 -15.43
N LEU A 466 -4.27 16.34 -14.78
CA LEU A 466 -3.04 15.54 -14.82
C LEU A 466 -2.76 14.97 -16.22
N ARG A 467 -3.80 14.48 -16.92
CA ARG A 467 -3.72 13.84 -18.24
C ARG A 467 -3.33 14.80 -19.37
N ASN A 468 -3.58 16.10 -19.21
CA ASN A 468 -3.16 17.10 -20.19
C ASN A 468 -1.72 17.56 -19.91
N SER A 469 -0.75 16.92 -20.56
CA SER A 469 0.69 17.26 -20.46
C SER A 469 1.01 18.73 -20.73
N SER A 470 0.22 19.43 -21.56
CA SER A 470 0.45 20.85 -21.86
C SER A 470 0.31 21.75 -20.63
N ASN A 471 -0.38 21.30 -19.58
CA ASN A 471 -0.50 22.00 -18.30
C ASN A 471 0.84 22.11 -17.54
N PHE A 472 1.84 21.29 -17.90
CA PHE A 472 3.09 21.11 -17.16
C PHE A 472 4.34 21.31 -18.04
N LYS A 473 4.16 21.82 -19.26
CA LYS A 473 5.27 22.18 -20.14
C LYS A 473 5.96 23.46 -19.65
N ASP A 474 7.26 23.56 -19.94
CA ASP A 474 8.08 24.78 -19.76
C ASP A 474 8.19 25.31 -18.31
N GLY A 475 7.92 24.47 -17.30
CA GLY A 475 8.04 24.84 -15.88
C GLY A 475 7.01 25.86 -15.40
N LEU A 476 6.14 26.34 -16.29
CA LEU A 476 4.97 27.12 -15.94
C LEU A 476 3.92 26.12 -15.43
N ASN A 477 3.92 25.86 -14.12
CA ASN A 477 2.71 25.38 -13.48
C ASN A 477 1.64 26.48 -13.66
N VAL A 478 0.92 26.44 -14.77
CA VAL A 478 -0.18 27.37 -15.07
C VAL A 478 -1.43 27.05 -14.25
N VAL A 479 -1.38 25.92 -13.54
CA VAL A 479 -2.54 25.24 -12.97
C VAL A 479 -2.50 24.99 -11.43
N PRO A 480 -1.68 25.68 -10.58
CA PRO A 480 -1.70 25.48 -9.12
C PRO A 480 -3.09 25.56 -8.51
N ARG A 481 -3.95 26.44 -9.05
CA ARG A 481 -5.33 26.66 -8.58
C ARG A 481 -6.29 25.49 -8.85
N LYS A 482 -5.87 24.43 -9.54
CA LYS A 482 -6.68 23.21 -9.72
C LYS A 482 -6.29 22.07 -8.78
N PHE A 483 -5.19 22.24 -8.04
CA PHE A 483 -4.88 21.37 -6.92
C PHE A 483 -5.55 21.95 -5.68
N HIS A 484 -6.11 21.08 -4.87
CA HIS A 484 -6.84 21.45 -3.67
C HIS A 484 -6.21 20.74 -2.48
N VAL A 485 -6.11 21.44 -1.36
CA VAL A 485 -5.63 20.91 -0.08
C VAL A 485 -6.71 21.14 0.97
N SER A 486 -6.81 20.23 1.93
CA SER A 486 -7.74 20.35 3.05
C SER A 486 -7.42 21.58 3.92
N GLU A 487 -8.47 22.21 4.44
CA GLU A 487 -8.37 23.29 5.41
C GLU A 487 -7.97 22.76 6.79
N GLU A 488 -8.64 21.68 7.22
CA GLU A 488 -8.35 20.94 8.44
C GLU A 488 -7.34 19.80 8.22
N GLU A 489 -6.86 19.28 9.35
CA GLU A 489 -5.76 18.33 9.45
C GLU A 489 -6.19 17.07 10.22
N ARG A 490 -5.64 15.92 9.81
CA ARG A 490 -5.65 14.70 10.61
C ARG A 490 -4.88 14.90 11.92
N SER A 491 -5.07 14.01 12.87
CA SER A 491 -4.32 14.02 14.14
C SER A 491 -2.87 13.51 13.96
N SER A 492 -2.61 12.69 12.94
CA SER A 492 -1.27 12.20 12.60
C SER A 492 -1.14 11.88 11.12
N GLN A 493 0.07 11.50 10.71
CA GLN A 493 0.43 11.11 9.35
C GLN A 493 -0.27 9.81 8.95
N THR A 494 -0.34 9.60 7.64
CA THR A 494 -0.90 8.39 7.01
C THR A 494 0.05 7.94 5.90
N ALA A 495 0.17 6.62 5.70
CA ALA A 495 0.97 6.05 4.62
C ALA A 495 0.12 5.70 3.38
N ALA A 496 -0.64 4.60 3.42
CA ALA A 496 -1.54 4.25 2.32
C ALA A 496 -2.91 4.93 2.48
N ILE A 497 -3.57 5.20 1.35
CA ILE A 497 -5.00 5.52 1.29
C ILE A 497 -5.65 4.74 0.18
N VAL A 498 -6.95 4.48 0.31
CA VAL A 498 -7.76 3.92 -0.75
C VAL A 498 -9.16 4.51 -0.70
N VAL A 499 -9.80 4.65 -1.86
CA VAL A 499 -11.19 5.12 -1.98
C VAL A 499 -12.02 4.01 -2.59
N ASP A 500 -13.16 3.71 -1.98
CA ASP A 500 -14.11 2.72 -2.51
C ASP A 500 -15.03 3.32 -3.58
N GLU A 501 -15.85 2.47 -4.22
CA GLU A 501 -16.78 2.93 -5.26
C GLU A 501 -17.89 3.87 -4.74
N ASN A 502 -18.17 3.82 -3.43
CA ASN A 502 -19.17 4.63 -2.77
C ASN A 502 -18.62 5.96 -2.25
N GLU A 503 -17.36 6.29 -2.59
CA GLU A 503 -16.66 7.52 -2.22
C GLU A 503 -16.30 7.63 -0.73
N VAL A 504 -16.06 6.49 -0.08
CA VAL A 504 -15.45 6.41 1.25
C VAL A 504 -13.95 6.24 1.09
N LEU A 505 -13.19 7.19 1.65
CA LEU A 505 -11.74 7.14 1.74
C LEU A 505 -11.33 6.53 3.07
N PHE A 506 -10.47 5.52 3.03
CA PHE A 506 -9.91 4.84 4.20
C PHE A 506 -8.44 5.23 4.40
N PHE A 507 -8.06 5.51 5.64
CA PHE A 507 -6.71 5.89 6.04
C PHE A 507 -6.35 5.31 7.41
N ASN A 508 -5.06 5.08 7.64
CA ASN A 508 -4.55 4.71 8.96
C ASN A 508 -3.86 5.93 9.58
N LEU A 509 -4.24 6.26 10.80
CA LEU A 509 -3.55 7.27 11.59
C LEU A 509 -2.41 6.58 12.33
N LEU A 510 -1.17 6.89 11.92
CA LEU A 510 0.00 6.19 12.40
C LEU A 510 0.09 6.29 13.93
N LYS A 511 0.07 7.49 14.49
CA LYS A 511 0.31 7.70 15.93
C LYS A 511 -0.66 6.93 16.85
N SER A 512 -1.92 6.80 16.44
CA SER A 512 -2.98 6.17 17.25
C SER A 512 -3.23 4.70 16.89
N ASN A 513 -2.59 4.14 15.86
CA ASN A 513 -2.88 2.79 15.36
C ASN A 513 -4.36 2.56 15.02
N THR A 514 -5.03 3.57 14.47
CA THR A 514 -6.46 3.49 14.12
C THR A 514 -6.64 3.37 12.61
N LEU A 515 -7.62 2.58 12.19
CA LEU A 515 -8.20 2.65 10.85
C LEU A 515 -9.36 3.62 10.90
N ASP A 516 -9.32 4.63 10.05
CA ASP A 516 -10.31 5.68 9.96
C ASP A 516 -10.91 5.73 8.55
N CYS A 517 -12.08 6.33 8.46
CA CYS A 517 -12.69 6.66 7.18
C CYS A 517 -13.20 8.10 7.12
N TRP A 518 -13.37 8.56 5.88
CA TRP A 518 -14.02 9.82 5.55
C TRP A 518 -14.90 9.64 4.30
N ASN A 519 -16.16 10.04 4.40
CA ASN A 519 -17.02 10.13 3.21
C ASN A 519 -16.67 11.39 2.42
N THR A 520 -16.07 11.22 1.25
CA THR A 520 -15.53 12.34 0.45
C THR A 520 -16.59 13.30 -0.11
N ARG A 521 -17.89 12.98 0.07
CA ARG A 521 -19.02 13.89 -0.22
C ARG A 521 -19.26 14.92 0.88
N LYS A 522 -18.66 14.73 2.06
CA LYS A 522 -18.74 15.65 3.19
C LYS A 522 -17.50 16.54 3.23
N PRO A 523 -17.57 17.73 3.86
CA PRO A 523 -16.38 18.54 4.11
C PRO A 523 -15.29 17.74 4.83
N TYR A 524 -14.02 17.99 4.49
CA TYR A 524 -12.88 17.36 5.15
C TYR A 524 -12.65 18.05 6.50
N THR A 525 -13.29 17.53 7.55
CA THR A 525 -13.21 18.06 8.91
C THR A 525 -13.13 16.92 9.90
N ARG A 526 -12.52 17.15 11.07
CA ARG A 526 -12.36 16.11 12.10
C ARG A 526 -13.69 15.49 12.55
N ASN A 527 -14.77 16.27 12.55
CA ASN A 527 -16.12 15.79 12.89
C ASN A 527 -16.70 14.82 11.85
N ASN A 528 -16.12 14.75 10.64
CA ASN A 528 -16.55 13.82 9.59
C ASN A 528 -15.61 12.62 9.44
N PHE A 529 -14.58 12.51 10.30
CA PHE A 529 -13.77 11.30 10.39
C PHE A 529 -14.43 10.35 11.37
N VAL A 530 -14.39 9.07 11.03
CA VAL A 530 -14.87 8.00 11.89
C VAL A 530 -13.75 7.00 12.07
N GLU A 531 -13.40 6.75 13.33
CA GLU A 531 -12.57 5.62 13.72
C GLU A 531 -13.39 4.34 13.55
N LEU A 532 -12.89 3.42 12.73
CA LEU A 532 -13.53 2.15 12.39
C LEU A 532 -12.95 0.99 13.19
N ASP A 533 -11.65 1.04 13.46
CA ASP A 533 -10.93 0.01 14.22
C ASP A 533 -9.69 0.61 14.89
N HIS A 534 -9.31 0.03 16.02
CA HIS A 534 -8.12 0.38 16.79
C HIS A 534 -7.52 -0.91 17.33
N ASP A 535 -6.23 -1.11 17.03
CA ASP A 535 -5.42 -2.18 17.60
C ASP A 535 -3.93 -1.81 17.57
N ASP A 536 -3.34 -1.62 18.76
CA ASP A 536 -1.94 -1.21 18.91
C ASP A 536 -0.92 -2.27 18.48
N ASP A 537 -1.35 -3.52 18.22
CA ASP A 537 -0.51 -4.58 17.68
C ASP A 537 -0.72 -4.79 16.18
N LEU A 538 -1.98 -4.88 15.75
CA LEU A 538 -2.35 -5.24 14.38
C LEU A 538 -2.24 -4.08 13.40
N LEU A 539 -2.54 -2.84 13.83
CA LEU A 539 -2.68 -1.67 12.94
C LEU A 539 -1.46 -0.73 12.93
N GLN A 540 -0.32 -1.21 13.43
CA GLN A 540 0.95 -0.50 13.30
C GLN A 540 1.31 -0.33 11.82
N PHE A 541 1.49 0.91 11.38
CA PHE A 541 1.93 1.32 10.04
C PHE A 541 1.26 0.53 8.89
N ALA A 542 0.03 0.90 8.53
CA ALA A 542 -0.63 0.36 7.34
C ALA A 542 0.04 0.84 6.05
N SER A 543 1.10 0.14 5.67
CA SER A 543 1.97 0.45 4.53
C SER A 543 1.29 0.29 3.16
N GLY A 544 0.28 -0.55 3.03
CA GLY A 544 -0.48 -0.78 1.80
C GLY A 544 -1.96 -1.00 2.09
N MET A 545 -2.85 -0.39 1.30
CA MET A 545 -4.30 -0.62 1.36
C MET A 545 -4.90 -0.70 -0.03
N LYS A 546 -5.85 -1.61 -0.22
CA LYS A 546 -6.56 -1.83 -1.50
C LYS A 546 -8.03 -2.16 -1.26
N ILE A 547 -8.87 -1.78 -2.23
CA ILE A 547 -10.23 -2.28 -2.34
C ILE A 547 -10.25 -3.31 -3.46
N SER A 548 -10.65 -4.53 -3.15
CA SER A 548 -10.93 -5.55 -4.15
C SER A 548 -12.42 -5.88 -4.16
N LYS A 549 -12.93 -6.29 -5.33
CA LYS A 549 -14.30 -6.79 -5.47
C LYS A 549 -14.28 -8.31 -5.47
N GLY A 550 -15.10 -8.90 -4.60
CA GLY A 550 -15.37 -10.33 -4.57
C GLY A 550 -16.20 -10.77 -5.78
N LYS A 551 -16.35 -12.08 -5.94
CA LYS A 551 -17.19 -12.69 -7.00
C LYS A 551 -18.67 -12.35 -6.84
N ASP A 552 -19.09 -12.03 -5.62
CA ASP A 552 -20.43 -11.56 -5.26
C ASP A 552 -20.66 -10.06 -5.58
N GLY A 553 -19.63 -9.38 -6.09
CA GLY A 553 -19.65 -7.95 -6.37
C GLY A 553 -19.44 -7.06 -5.15
N ARG A 554 -19.28 -7.64 -3.95
CA ARG A 554 -19.05 -6.87 -2.72
C ARG A 554 -17.60 -6.41 -2.62
N GLN A 555 -17.40 -5.22 -2.06
CA GLN A 555 -16.07 -4.66 -1.84
C GLN A 555 -15.48 -5.15 -0.52
N LYS A 556 -14.20 -5.50 -0.53
CA LYS A 556 -13.40 -5.80 0.65
C LYS A 556 -12.23 -4.84 0.73
N LEU A 557 -12.01 -4.27 1.91
CA LEU A 557 -10.78 -3.58 2.25
C LEU A 557 -9.71 -4.63 2.55
N TRP A 558 -8.52 -4.43 2.02
CA TRP A 558 -7.31 -5.19 2.34
C TRP A 558 -6.25 -4.21 2.83
N ALA A 559 -5.59 -4.55 3.93
CA ALA A 559 -4.52 -3.75 4.51
C ALA A 559 -3.30 -4.64 4.79
N LEU A 560 -2.11 -4.18 4.40
CA LEU A 560 -0.84 -4.74 4.84
C LEU A 560 -0.24 -3.81 5.89
N THR A 561 -0.07 -4.33 7.09
CA THR A 561 0.51 -3.62 8.22
C THR A 561 1.88 -4.22 8.57
N CYS A 562 2.80 -3.36 8.99
CA CYS A 562 4.15 -3.77 9.34
C CYS A 562 4.72 -2.92 10.47
N ARG A 563 5.70 -3.44 11.21
CA ARG A 563 6.39 -2.67 12.25
C ARG A 563 7.51 -1.80 11.67
N PHE A 564 7.18 -0.95 10.68
CA PHE A 564 8.15 -0.15 9.92
C PHE A 564 9.04 0.72 10.81
N GLN A 565 8.48 1.33 11.85
CA GLN A 565 9.21 2.15 12.82
C GLN A 565 10.35 1.37 13.49
N LYS A 566 10.16 0.07 13.79
CA LYS A 566 11.22 -0.78 14.35
C LYS A 566 12.33 -1.10 13.35
N HIS A 567 12.05 -1.04 12.05
CA HIS A 567 13.09 -1.13 11.02
C HIS A 567 13.89 0.17 10.93
N MET A 568 13.25 1.33 11.12
CA MET A 568 13.90 2.64 11.11
C MET A 568 14.81 2.84 12.33
N THR A 569 14.38 2.38 13.51
CA THR A 569 15.15 2.50 14.77
C THR A 569 16.09 1.31 15.01
N GLY A 570 15.95 0.23 14.26
CA GLY A 570 16.78 -0.97 14.39
C GLY A 570 16.41 -1.87 15.58
N THR A 571 15.22 -1.73 16.14
CA THR A 571 14.72 -2.46 17.33
C THR A 571 13.83 -3.67 16.99
N ILE A 572 13.76 -4.07 15.72
CA ILE A 572 12.93 -5.19 15.26
C ILE A 572 13.29 -6.51 15.98
N ASN A 573 12.28 -7.24 16.46
CA ASN A 573 12.45 -8.55 17.10
C ASN A 573 11.97 -9.66 16.15
N PRO A 574 12.86 -10.51 15.60
CA PRO A 574 12.48 -11.58 14.67
C PRO A 574 11.70 -12.72 15.34
N ARG A 575 11.58 -12.73 16.67
CA ARG A 575 10.81 -13.74 17.42
C ARG A 575 9.33 -13.39 17.56
N GLU A 576 8.95 -12.17 17.23
CA GLU A 576 7.57 -11.66 17.27
C GLU A 576 6.98 -11.53 15.87
N VAL A 577 5.64 -11.44 15.78
CA VAL A 577 4.96 -11.12 14.52
C VAL A 577 5.22 -9.66 14.17
N ASN A 578 5.68 -9.41 12.94
CA ASN A 578 6.08 -8.10 12.47
C ASN A 578 5.30 -7.61 11.24
N TYR A 579 4.63 -8.52 10.52
CA TYR A 579 3.95 -8.24 9.26
C TYR A 579 2.60 -8.93 9.23
N ARG A 580 1.56 -8.27 8.71
CA ARG A 580 0.20 -8.81 8.68
C ARG A 580 -0.54 -8.40 7.42
N ILE A 581 -1.47 -9.23 6.99
CA ILE A 581 -2.49 -8.90 6.00
C ILE A 581 -3.85 -9.04 6.68
N LEU A 582 -4.62 -7.95 6.64
CA LEU A 582 -5.92 -7.82 7.25
C LEU A 582 -6.98 -7.56 6.17
N SER A 583 -8.22 -7.97 6.41
CA SER A 583 -9.33 -7.65 5.51
C SER A 583 -10.68 -7.57 6.20
N ALA A 584 -11.59 -6.76 5.66
CA ALA A 584 -13.00 -6.81 6.02
C ALA A 584 -13.91 -6.33 4.88
N PRO A 585 -15.19 -6.75 4.83
CA PRO A 585 -16.17 -6.20 3.91
C PRO A 585 -16.44 -4.71 4.19
N VAL A 586 -16.31 -3.87 3.15
CA VAL A 586 -16.43 -2.42 3.27
C VAL A 586 -17.79 -1.99 3.84
N ASP A 587 -18.86 -2.61 3.36
CA ASP A 587 -20.23 -2.30 3.78
C ASP A 587 -20.54 -2.72 5.22
N GLN A 588 -19.71 -3.59 5.81
CA GLN A 588 -19.81 -3.95 7.22
C GLN A 588 -19.01 -2.95 8.06
N LEU A 589 -17.77 -2.62 7.64
CA LEU A 589 -16.92 -1.63 8.32
C LEU A 589 -17.64 -0.29 8.51
N VAL A 590 -18.29 0.24 7.47
CA VAL A 590 -18.86 1.60 7.52
C VAL A 590 -20.30 1.64 8.03
N ARG A 591 -20.95 0.50 8.29
CA ARG A 591 -22.39 0.43 8.58
C ARG A 591 -22.76 1.23 9.82
N GLY A 592 -23.81 2.04 9.73
CA GLY A 592 -24.30 2.85 10.84
C GLY A 592 -23.41 4.04 11.19
N THR A 593 -22.30 4.24 10.48
CA THR A 593 -21.35 5.33 10.73
C THR A 593 -21.62 6.54 9.85
N ALA A 594 -20.98 7.66 10.17
CA ALA A 594 -20.99 8.85 9.31
C ALA A 594 -20.29 8.65 7.96
N CYS A 595 -19.49 7.58 7.77
CA CYS A 595 -18.87 7.25 6.50
C CYS A 595 -19.83 6.56 5.53
N GLU A 596 -20.86 5.85 6.05
CA GLU A 596 -21.80 5.11 5.22
C GLU A 596 -22.41 6.00 4.14
N ALA A 597 -22.22 5.59 2.89
CA ALA A 597 -22.90 6.26 1.79
C ALA A 597 -24.38 5.92 1.88
N LYS A 598 -25.21 6.89 2.28
CA LYS A 598 -26.67 6.73 2.19
C LYS A 598 -27.02 6.44 0.74
N SER A 599 -27.49 5.22 0.47
CA SER A 599 -28.02 4.91 -0.86
C SER A 599 -29.12 5.93 -1.15
N SER A 600 -29.00 6.68 -2.23
CA SER A 600 -30.16 7.31 -2.85
C SER A 600 -30.96 6.18 -3.48
N ALA A 601 -31.58 5.34 -2.65
CA ALA A 601 -32.65 4.48 -3.11
C ALA A 601 -33.66 5.40 -3.79
N LEU A 602 -33.99 5.06 -5.03
CA LEU A 602 -35.02 5.71 -5.81
C LEU A 602 -36.18 6.05 -4.88
N THR A 603 -36.61 7.31 -4.91
CA THR A 603 -37.97 7.69 -4.58
C THR A 603 -38.89 6.84 -5.45
N SER A 604 -39.23 5.64 -4.98
CA SER A 604 -40.45 4.97 -5.40
C SER A 604 -41.54 5.99 -5.14
N SER A 605 -42.22 6.38 -6.21
CA SER A 605 -43.32 7.32 -6.21
C SER A 605 -44.47 6.77 -5.35
N GLY A 606 -44.34 6.91 -4.03
CA GLY A 606 -45.47 6.94 -3.13
C GLY A 606 -46.21 8.23 -3.41
N ARG A 607 -47.36 8.13 -4.08
CA ARG A 607 -48.30 9.25 -4.23
C ARG A 607 -48.43 9.97 -2.89
N PRO A 608 -48.26 11.31 -2.83
CA PRO A 608 -48.60 12.04 -1.63
C PRO A 608 -50.09 11.83 -1.37
N GLY A 609 -50.43 11.22 -0.24
CA GLY A 609 -51.79 11.21 0.28
C GLY A 609 -52.28 12.66 0.35
N GLY A 610 -53.46 12.91 -0.23
CA GLY A 610 -54.00 14.25 -0.40
C GLY A 610 -54.14 14.98 0.93
N TYR A 611 -53.49 16.14 1.02
CA TYR A 611 -53.88 17.19 1.95
C TYR A 611 -55.24 17.74 1.48
N ARG A 612 -56.28 17.54 2.28
CA ARG A 612 -57.53 18.32 2.17
C ARG A 612 -57.35 19.60 3.01
N PRO A 613 -57.49 20.80 2.42
CA PRO A 613 -57.52 22.02 3.21
C PRO A 613 -58.83 22.07 4.01
N ILE A 614 -58.73 22.35 5.31
CA ILE A 614 -59.88 22.70 6.14
C ILE A 614 -60.24 24.14 5.79
N VAL A 615 -61.40 24.31 5.16
CA VAL A 615 -62.06 25.60 4.94
C VAL A 615 -62.83 25.92 6.22
N PHE A 616 -62.54 27.04 6.86
CA PHE A 616 -63.46 27.64 7.81
C PHE A 616 -64.41 28.54 7.01
N GLU A 617 -65.69 28.17 6.94
CA GLU A 617 -66.75 29.09 6.53
C GLU A 617 -67.25 29.86 7.75
N GLN A 618 -67.11 31.19 7.64
CA GLN A 618 -67.65 32.31 8.43
C GLN A 618 -67.42 32.36 9.94
#